data_AF-A0A524ISS8-F1
#
_entry.id   AF-A0A524ISS8-F1
#
_cell.length_a   1.000
_cell.length_b   1.000
_cell.length_c   1.000
_cell.angle_alpha   90.00
_cell.angle_beta   90.00
_cell.angle_gamma   90.00
#
_symmetry.space_group_name_H-M   'P 1'
#
loop_
_entity.id
_entity.type
_entity.pdbx_description
1 polymer ?
#
loop_
_entity_poly.entity_id
_entity_poly.type
_entity_poly.pdbx_seq_one_letter_code
_entity_poly.pdbx_strand_id
1 'polypeptide(L)'
;AEIAGATGAHVETVSAINSLYGPMVTTAGLLAGEDHQRALEPFQDYDLALFSRTALNDDDLFLDDMRLDELQAKFPELQICPSDHITEVLAAL
;
A
#
# COMPACT_ATOMS: atom_id res chain seq x y z
N ALA A 1 -0.19 12.85 -12.58
CA ALA A 1 0.06 13.34 -13.95
C ALA A 1 1.51 13.14 -14.37
N GLU A 2 2.49 13.57 -13.56
CA GLU A 2 3.91 13.45 -13.93
C GLU A 2 4.42 12.00 -14.03
N ILE A 3 4.08 11.13 -13.06
CA ILE A 3 4.50 9.71 -13.09
C ILE A 3 3.93 8.99 -14.32
N ALA A 4 2.60 9.02 -14.51
CA ALA A 4 1.95 8.41 -15.66
C ALA A 4 2.49 8.93 -17.01
N GLY A 5 2.80 10.23 -17.10
CA GLY A 5 3.40 10.81 -18.30
C GLY A 5 4.84 10.37 -18.55
N ALA A 6 5.63 10.17 -17.48
CA ALA A 6 7.03 9.75 -17.59
C ALA A 6 7.19 8.24 -17.83
N THR A 7 6.28 7.41 -17.31
CA THR A 7 6.37 5.94 -17.39
C THR A 7 5.42 5.32 -18.41
N GLY A 8 4.36 6.04 -18.81
CA GLY A 8 3.25 5.47 -19.59
C GLY A 8 2.33 4.54 -18.78
N ALA A 9 2.59 4.37 -17.47
CA ALA A 9 1.78 3.52 -16.61
C ALA A 9 0.41 4.13 -16.31
N HIS A 10 -0.59 3.27 -16.12
CA HIS A 10 -1.84 3.67 -15.51
C HIS A 10 -1.61 3.83 -14.00
N VAL A 11 -1.85 5.03 -13.48
CA VAL A 11 -1.59 5.37 -12.07
C VAL A 11 -2.86 5.91 -11.45
N GLU A 12 -3.30 5.27 -10.37
CA GLU A 12 -4.44 5.67 -9.57
C GLU A 12 -4.03 5.86 -8.11
N THR A 13 -4.61 6.87 -7.45
CA THR A 13 -4.42 7.10 -6.02
C THR A 13 -5.59 6.49 -5.27
N VAL A 14 -5.31 5.47 -4.47
CA VAL A 14 -6.31 4.77 -3.67
C VAL A 14 -6.43 5.41 -2.29
N SER A 15 -7.66 5.70 -1.87
CA SER A 15 -7.93 6.22 -0.52
C SER A 15 -8.14 5.07 0.46
N ALA A 16 -7.21 4.89 1.40
CA ALA A 16 -7.37 3.98 2.54
C ALA A 16 -7.96 4.72 3.76
N ILE A 17 -8.90 4.10 4.46
CA ILE A 17 -9.60 4.71 5.60
C ILE A 17 -9.07 4.11 6.91
N ASN A 18 -8.51 4.96 7.78
CA ASN A 18 -8.09 4.58 9.13
C ASN A 18 -9.28 4.09 9.95
N SER A 19 -9.39 2.78 10.15
CA SER A 19 -10.43 2.19 11.00
C SER A 19 -9.98 1.94 12.43
N LEU A 20 -8.67 1.72 12.64
CA LEU A 20 -8.11 1.37 13.95
C LEU A 20 -8.29 2.49 14.99
N TYR A 21 -7.93 3.73 14.63
CA TYR A 21 -8.12 4.90 15.49
C TYR A 21 -9.33 5.74 15.11
N GLY A 22 -9.94 5.45 13.96
CA GLY A 22 -11.11 6.13 13.41
C GLY A 22 -10.76 7.15 12.32
N PRO A 23 -11.73 7.44 11.41
CA PRO A 23 -11.47 8.11 10.13
C PRO A 23 -11.07 9.59 10.26
N MET A 24 -11.27 10.20 11.42
CA MET A 24 -10.89 11.60 11.70
C MET A 24 -9.48 11.73 12.31
N VAL A 25 -8.82 10.61 12.62
CA VAL A 25 -7.48 10.57 13.22
C VAL A 25 -6.43 10.40 12.12
N THR A 26 -5.45 11.29 12.09
CA THR A 26 -4.31 11.21 11.19
C THR A 26 -3.26 10.24 11.73
N THR A 27 -2.76 9.34 10.87
CA THR A 27 -1.81 8.29 11.29
C THR A 27 -0.39 8.48 10.76
N ALA A 28 -0.12 9.57 10.02
CA ALA A 28 1.19 9.86 9.42
C ALA A 28 1.81 8.67 8.66
N GLY A 29 0.97 7.82 8.04
CA GLY A 29 1.40 6.62 7.30
C GLY A 29 1.27 5.31 8.08
N LEU A 30 0.95 5.34 9.38
CA LEU A 30 0.74 4.16 10.23
C LEU A 30 -0.68 3.59 10.09
N LEU A 31 -1.07 3.16 8.89
CA LEU A 31 -2.35 2.48 8.67
C LEU A 31 -2.26 1.00 9.02
N ALA A 32 -3.38 0.42 9.44
CA ALA A 32 -3.50 -1.00 9.76
C ALA A 32 -3.51 -1.87 8.48
N GLY A 33 -3.09 -3.13 8.58
CA GLY A 33 -3.05 -4.07 7.46
C GLY A 33 -4.44 -4.34 6.90
N GLU A 34 -5.47 -4.44 7.76
CA GLU A 34 -6.86 -4.55 7.34
C GLU A 34 -7.37 -3.32 6.55
N ASP A 35 -6.84 -2.12 6.83
CA ASP A 35 -7.19 -0.91 6.07
C ASP A 35 -6.59 -0.96 4.66
N HIS A 36 -5.38 -1.49 4.51
CA HIS A 36 -4.76 -1.74 3.21
C HIS A 36 -5.49 -2.83 2.43
N GLN A 37 -5.80 -3.97 3.07
CA GLN A 37 -6.55 -5.04 2.43
C GLN A 37 -7.86 -4.51 1.84
N ARG A 38 -8.69 -3.85 2.66
CA ARG A 38 -9.98 -3.30 2.21
C ARG A 38 -9.83 -2.26 1.11
N ALA A 39 -8.77 -1.46 1.14
CA ALA A 39 -8.50 -0.47 0.11
C ALA A 39 -8.11 -1.12 -1.23
N LEU A 40 -7.44 -2.26 -1.22
CA LEU A 40 -6.97 -2.97 -2.41
C LEU A 40 -8.02 -3.90 -3.04
N GLU A 41 -9.01 -4.37 -2.27
CA GLU A 41 -10.07 -5.28 -2.75
C GLU A 41 -10.70 -4.89 -4.10
N PRO A 42 -11.00 -3.60 -4.39
CA PRO A 42 -11.56 -3.19 -5.68
C PRO A 42 -10.56 -3.11 -6.85
N PHE A 43 -9.25 -3.14 -6.60
CA PHE A 43 -8.20 -2.80 -7.56
C PHE A 43 -7.39 -4.04 -8.01
N GLN A 44 -8.09 -5.11 -8.41
CA GLN A 44 -7.45 -6.36 -8.81
C GLN A 44 -6.86 -6.35 -10.23
N ASP A 45 -7.22 -5.35 -11.05
CA ASP A 45 -6.71 -5.18 -12.42
C ASP A 45 -5.38 -4.41 -12.48
N TYR A 46 -4.73 -4.20 -11.33
CA TYR A 46 -3.43 -3.54 -11.23
C TYR A 46 -2.33 -4.56 -10.93
N ASP A 47 -1.15 -4.34 -11.50
CA ASP A 47 -0.01 -5.24 -11.30
C ASP A 47 0.85 -4.84 -10.08
N LEU A 48 0.72 -3.60 -9.58
CA LEU A 48 1.54 -3.03 -8.52
C LEU A 48 0.73 -2.15 -7.57
N ALA A 49 0.86 -2.39 -6.27
CA ALA A 49 0.38 -1.52 -5.20
C ALA A 49 1.55 -1.01 -4.37
N LEU A 50 1.64 0.30 -4.24
CA LEU A 50 2.66 0.99 -3.44
C LEU A 50 2.01 1.65 -2.22
N PHE A 51 2.61 1.47 -1.06
CA PHE A 51 2.21 2.16 0.16
C PHE A 51 3.44 2.57 0.98
N SER A 52 3.25 3.43 1.98
CA SER A 52 4.37 3.92 2.80
C SER A 52 4.96 2.78 3.63
N ARG A 53 6.29 2.60 3.57
CA ARG A 53 7.04 1.67 4.43
C ARG A 53 6.82 1.93 5.92
N THR A 54 6.53 3.18 6.29
CA THR A 54 6.20 3.60 7.64
C THR A 54 5.01 2.85 8.25
N ALA A 55 4.12 2.26 7.44
CA ALA A 55 3.01 1.44 7.94
C ALA A 55 3.47 0.15 8.65
N LEU A 56 4.71 -0.28 8.40
CA LEU A 56 5.31 -1.50 8.92
C LEU A 56 6.37 -1.17 9.97
N ASN A 57 6.52 -2.07 10.96
CA ASN A 57 7.69 -2.09 11.83
C ASN A 57 8.86 -2.88 11.21
N ASP A 58 9.95 -3.04 11.95
CA ASP A 58 11.16 -3.76 11.51
C ASP A 58 10.94 -5.27 11.27
N ASP A 59 9.85 -5.83 11.79
CA ASP A 59 9.45 -7.24 11.63
C ASP A 59 8.39 -7.43 10.52
N ASP A 60 8.17 -6.41 9.70
CA ASP A 60 7.16 -6.34 8.64
C ASP A 60 5.72 -6.61 9.15
N LEU A 61 5.41 -6.08 10.34
CA LEU A 61 4.07 -6.09 10.94
C LEU A 61 3.40 -4.70 10.85
N PHE A 62 2.11 -4.72 10.52
CA PHE A 62 1.22 -3.58 10.66
C PHE A 62 0.80 -3.36 12.13
N LEU A 63 0.14 -2.23 12.42
CA LEU A 63 -0.33 -1.88 13.76
C LEU A 63 -1.38 -2.85 14.35
N ASP A 64 -2.07 -3.58 13.50
CA ASP A 64 -3.10 -4.57 13.84
C ASP A 64 -2.54 -6.00 13.88
N ASP A 65 -1.23 -6.16 14.01
CA ASP A 65 -0.50 -7.43 14.06
C ASP A 65 -0.58 -8.27 12.77
N MET A 66 -1.19 -7.75 11.69
CA MET A 66 -1.14 -8.39 10.38
C MET A 66 0.29 -8.33 9.84
N ARG A 67 0.77 -9.44 9.27
CA ARG A 67 2.07 -9.48 8.58
C ARG A 67 1.96 -9.01 7.14
N LEU A 68 3.03 -8.43 6.58
CA LEU A 68 3.08 -8.07 5.17
C LEU A 68 2.87 -9.29 4.24
N ASP A 69 3.46 -10.42 4.58
CA ASP A 69 3.33 -11.67 3.82
C ASP A 69 1.89 -12.20 3.81
N GLU A 70 1.15 -12.02 4.91
CA GLU A 70 -0.29 -12.33 4.99
C GLU A 70 -1.13 -11.42 4.08
N LEU A 71 -0.80 -10.13 4.00
CA LEU A 71 -1.45 -9.20 3.07
C LEU A 71 -1.16 -9.59 1.62
N GLN A 72 0.10 -9.85 1.28
CA GLN A 72 0.52 -10.28 -0.06
C GLN A 72 -0.16 -11.59 -0.49
N ALA A 73 -0.27 -12.56 0.42
CA ALA A 73 -0.92 -13.84 0.14
C ALA A 73 -2.42 -13.71 -0.24
N LYS A 74 -3.08 -12.62 0.15
CA LYS A 74 -4.49 -12.34 -0.21
C LYS A 74 -4.65 -11.83 -1.65
N PHE A 75 -3.59 -11.32 -2.27
CA PHE A 75 -3.61 -10.75 -3.61
C PHE A 75 -2.44 -11.30 -4.46
N PRO A 76 -2.47 -12.59 -4.84
CA PRO A 76 -1.32 -13.25 -5.46
C PRO A 76 -0.90 -12.67 -6.82
N GLU A 77 -1.82 -12.01 -7.54
CA GLU A 77 -1.56 -11.39 -8.84
C GLU A 77 -1.10 -9.91 -8.72
N LEU A 78 -1.21 -9.32 -7.52
CA LEU A 78 -0.85 -7.92 -7.26
C LEU A 78 0.48 -7.86 -6.51
N GLN A 79 1.48 -7.21 -7.09
CA GLN A 79 2.73 -6.96 -6.39
C GLN A 79 2.53 -5.85 -5.35
N ILE A 80 2.42 -6.22 -4.07
CA ILE A 80 2.27 -5.27 -2.95
C ILE A 80 3.65 -4.94 -2.37
N CYS A 81 4.11 -3.70 -2.58
CA CYS A 81 5.43 -3.24 -2.16
C CYS A 81 5.35 -2.05 -1.20
N PRO A 82 5.90 -2.17 0.03
CA PRO A 82 6.14 -1.01 0.86
C PRO A 82 7.28 -0.16 0.27
N SER A 83 7.16 1.15 0.40
CA SER A 83 8.04 2.13 -0.25
C SER A 83 8.39 3.28 0.68
N ASP A 84 9.67 3.62 0.79
CA ASP A 84 10.13 4.90 1.35
C ASP A 84 9.98 6.02 0.31
N HIS A 85 10.33 5.72 -0.94
CA HIS A 85 10.25 6.64 -2.08
C HIS A 85 9.70 5.93 -3.32
N ILE A 86 8.52 6.37 -3.80
CA ILE A 86 7.82 5.75 -4.94
C ILE A 86 8.73 5.63 -6.18
N THR A 87 9.58 6.63 -6.41
CA THR A 87 10.50 6.66 -7.56
C THR A 87 11.56 5.56 -7.51
N GLU A 88 11.99 5.14 -6.32
CA GLU A 88 12.99 4.07 -6.18
C GLU A 88 12.39 2.71 -6.53
N VAL A 89 11.17 2.43 -6.07
CA VAL A 89 10.47 1.20 -6.42
C VAL A 89 10.21 1.15 -7.92
N LEU A 90 9.72 2.24 -8.51
CA LEU A 90 9.46 2.31 -9.96
C LEU A 90 10.73 2.17 -10.81
N ALA A 91 11.89 2.60 -10.33
CA ALA A 91 13.16 2.46 -11.04
C ALA A 91 13.74 1.03 -10.98
N ALA A 92 13.26 0.20 -10.05
CA ALA A 92 13.70 -1.17 -9.84
C ALA A 92 12.84 -2.22 -10.57
N LEU A 93 11.74 -1.80 -11.20
CA LEU A 93 10.85 -2.62 -12.03
C LEU A 93 11.31 -2.58 -13.50
#